data_AF-A0A2T4JR74-F1
#
_entry.id   AF-A0A2T4JR74-F1
#
_cell.length_a   1.000
_cell.length_b   1.000
_cell.length_c   1.000
_cell.angle_alpha   90.00
_cell.angle_beta   90.00
_cell.angle_gamma   90.00
#
_symmetry.space_group_name_H-M   'P 1'
#
loop_
_entity.id
_entity.type
_entity.pdbx_description
1 polymer ?
#
loop_
_entity_poly.entity_id
_entity_poly.type
_entity_poly.pdbx_seq_one_letter_code
_entity_poly.pdbx_strand_id
1 'polypeptide(L)' 'MISFSLAGKRALVTGANTGIGQAIAVGLAEAGAE' A
#
# COMPACT_ATOMS: atom_id res chain seq x y z
N MET A 1 -6.45 11.25 16.04
CA MET A 1 -6.00 10.07 15.29
C MET A 1 -5.76 10.54 13.86
N ILE A 2 -4.52 10.53 13.37
CA ILE A 2 -4.21 11.01 12.02
C ILE A 2 -4.75 9.97 11.04
N SER A 3 -5.77 10.33 10.26
CA SER A 3 -6.27 9.54 9.14
C SER A 3 -5.21 9.58 8.04
N PHE A 4 -4.34 8.56 7.98
CA PHE A 4 -3.48 8.36 6.83
C PHE A 4 -4.31 7.68 5.73
N SER A 5 -4.69 8.44 4.71
CA SER A 5 -5.41 7.93 3.53
C SER A 5 -4.57 8.17 2.28
N LEU A 6 -4.53 7.15 1.43
CA LEU A 6 -3.90 7.18 0.11
C LEU A 6 -4.94 7.15 -1.02
N ALA A 7 -6.21 7.41 -0.71
CA ALA A 7 -7.28 7.46 -1.70
C ALA A 7 -6.93 8.34 -2.90
N GLY A 8 -7.04 7.78 -4.11
CA GLY A 8 -6.73 8.48 -5.36
C GLY A 8 -5.24 8.66 -5.65
N LYS A 9 -4.35 7.98 -4.90
CA LYS A 9 -2.92 7.90 -5.19
C LYS A 9 -2.58 6.55 -5.81
N ARG A 10 -1.60 6.56 -6.71
CA ARG A 10 -1.02 5.35 -7.30
C ARG A 10 0.27 4.97 -6.60
N ALA A 11 0.42 3.70 -6.25
CA ALA A 11 1.60 3.20 -5.57
C ALA A 11 2.27 2.07 -6.36
N LEU A 12 3.58 2.19 -6.59
CA LEU A 12 4.39 1.11 -7.17
C LEU A 12 5.19 0.44 -6.06
N VAL A 13 4.94 -0.86 -5.86
CA VAL A 13 5.72 -1.68 -4.94
C VAL A 13 6.53 -2.70 -5.73
N THR A 14 7.85 -2.64 -5.63
CA THR A 14 8.76 -3.63 -6.21
C THR A 14 9.01 -4.77 -5.23
N GLY A 15 9.29 -5.98 -5.74
CA GLY A 15 9.53 -7.14 -4.87
C GLY A 15 8.31 -7.59 -4.06
N ALA A 16 7.09 -7.29 -4.50
CA ALA A 16 5.84 -7.58 -3.78
C ALA A 16 5.38 -9.06 -3.83
N ASN A 17 6.23 -9.97 -4.31
CA ASN A 17 5.87 -11.37 -4.48
C ASN A 17 5.68 -12.12 -3.15
N THR A 18 6.45 -11.76 -2.11
CA THR A 18 6.38 -12.38 -0.77
C THR A 18 6.86 -11.42 0.33
N GLY A 19 6.66 -11.80 1.59
CA GLY A 19 7.29 -11.16 2.75
C GLY A 19 6.91 -9.69 2.92
N ILE A 20 7.91 -8.85 3.18
CA ILE A 20 7.70 -7.43 3.50
C ILE A 20 7.10 -6.68 2.30
N GLY A 21 7.57 -6.97 1.08
CA GLY A 21 7.04 -6.31 -0.13
C GLY A 21 5.54 -6.58 -0.30
N GLN A 22 5.10 -7.82 -0.02
CA GLN A 22 3.68 -8.16 -0.05
C GLN A 22 2.89 -7.43 1.05
N ALA A 23 3.41 -7.42 2.29
CA ALA A 23 2.75 -6.73 3.39
C ALA A 23 2.59 -5.23 3.13
N ILE A 24 3.59 -4.59 2.52
CA ILE A 24 3.53 -3.18 2.10
C ILE A 24 2.45 -2.99 1.03
N ALA A 25 2.43 -3.81 -0.02
CA ALA A 25 1.43 -3.69 -1.09
C ALA A 25 0.00 -3.82 -0.54
N VAL A 26 -0.25 -4.77 0.36
CA VAL A 26 -1.56 -4.95 1.01
C VAL A 26 -1.93 -3.74 1.86
N GLY A 27 -1.04 -3.27 2.74
CA GLY A 27 -1.33 -2.12 3.59
C GLY A 27 -1.56 -0.82 2.81
N LEU A 28 -0.86 -0.62 1.69
CA LEU A 28 -1.10 0.52 0.80
C LEU A 28 -2.48 0.45 0.14
N ALA A 29 -2.89 -0.73 -0.32
CA ALA A 29 -4.24 -0.94 -0.88
C ALA A 29 -5.33 -0.72 0.19
N GLU A 30 -5.13 -1.20 1.42
CA GLU A 30 -6.04 -0.97 2.56
C GLU A 30 -6.16 0.52 2.91
N ALA A 31 -5.09 1.29 2.74
CA ALA A 31 -5.09 2.74 2.89
C ALA A 31 -5.74 3.49 1.71
N GLY A 32 -6.12 2.78 0.64
CA GLY A 32 -6.84 3.30 -0.53
C GLY A 32 -5.97 3.66 -1.73
N ALA A 33 -4.71 3.21 -1.77
CA ALA A 33 -3.87 3.36 -2.96
C ALA A 33 -4.28 2.36 -4.07
N GLU A 34 -4.10 2.78 -5.33
CA GLU A 34 -4.23 1.93 -6.53
C GLU A 34 -2.87 1.47 -7.08
#